data_AF-A0A842UQJ7-F1
#
_entry.id   AF-A0A842UQJ7-F1
#
_cell.length_a   1.000
_cell.length_b   1.000
_cell.length_c   1.000
_cell.angle_alpha   90.00
_cell.angle_beta   90.00
_cell.angle_gamma   90.00
#
_symmetry.space_group_name_H-M   'P 1'
#
loop_
_entity.id
_entity.type
_entity.pdbx_description
1 polymer ?
#
loop_
_entity_poly.entity_id
_entity_poly.type
_entity_poly.pdbx_seq_one_letter_code
_entity_poly.pdbx_strand_id
1 'polypeptide(L)'
;MAEKRGAAMNLEYVIAIVLLVVLVVFVFLYMSGAFSGSSDWWSNLFGGKVNIGAVKQGCEAACIGSSEPDWCTKQRNVVFDNNKNNPNNRKWTCDELAKKGMIEGLGPCDNIMCSASASMRCLDLTPQFCGQSNCRVQWMSQDNYDRRLRDDVGPGKQYKEISIIPSSYVSDEDKAAHQGEVCVKAVSN
;
A
#
# COMPACT_ATOMS: atom_id res chain seq x y z
N MET A 1 30.29 66.37 -3.79
CA MET A 1 29.57 65.44 -2.89
C MET A 1 28.62 64.64 -3.76
N ALA A 2 28.91 63.36 -3.99
CA ALA A 2 28.12 62.54 -4.90
C ALA A 2 26.87 62.03 -4.17
N GLU A 3 25.72 62.54 -4.56
CA GLU A 3 24.39 62.14 -4.09
C GLU A 3 24.11 60.71 -4.59
N LYS A 4 24.30 59.70 -3.73
CA LYS A 4 23.88 58.32 -4.01
C LYS A 4 22.36 58.26 -3.98
N ARG A 5 21.71 58.48 -5.13
CA ARG A 5 20.29 58.18 -5.31
C ARG A 5 20.11 56.67 -5.21
N GLY A 6 19.52 56.22 -4.11
CA GLY A 6 19.03 54.85 -3.98
C GLY A 6 18.06 54.60 -5.12
N ALA A 7 18.42 53.68 -6.02
CA ALA A 7 17.54 53.25 -7.08
C ALA A 7 16.24 52.75 -6.43
N ALA A 8 15.11 53.34 -6.82
CA ALA A 8 13.80 52.82 -6.44
C ALA A 8 13.68 51.43 -7.07
N MET A 9 13.94 50.38 -6.28
CA MET A 9 13.65 49.03 -6.70
C MET A 9 12.13 48.94 -6.88
N ASN A 10 11.68 48.74 -8.12
CA ASN A 10 10.28 48.48 -8.38
C ASN A 10 9.86 47.27 -7.54
N LEU A 11 8.73 47.38 -6.85
CA LEU A 11 8.19 46.37 -5.94
C LEU A 11 8.16 44.95 -6.57
N GLU A 12 7.96 44.88 -7.87
CA GLU A 12 7.99 43.66 -8.68
C GLU A 12 9.33 42.91 -8.58
N TYR A 13 10.46 43.63 -8.59
CA TYR A 13 11.78 43.02 -8.43
C TYR A 13 12.00 42.46 -7.03
N VAL A 14 11.46 43.13 -6.00
CA VAL A 14 11.56 42.63 -4.62
C VAL A 14 10.80 41.31 -4.49
N ILE A 15 9.60 41.21 -5.05
CA ILE A 15 8.80 39.97 -5.03
C ILE A 15 9.51 38.85 -5.82
N ALA A 16 10.05 39.16 -6.99
CA ALA A 16 10.78 38.19 -7.80
C ALA A 16 12.03 37.65 -7.08
N ILE A 17 12.78 38.51 -6.40
CA ILE A 17 13.96 38.11 -5.61
C ILE A 17 13.54 37.22 -4.44
N VAL A 18 12.46 37.57 -3.73
CA VAL A 18 11.95 36.77 -2.60
C VAL A 18 11.51 35.38 -3.07
N LEU A 19 10.76 35.29 -4.16
CA LEU A 19 10.34 34.00 -4.73
C LEU A 19 11.54 33.14 -5.16
N LEU A 20 12.55 33.75 -5.77
CA LEU A 20 13.75 33.05 -6.19
C LEU A 20 14.54 32.51 -4.99
N VAL A 21 14.67 33.29 -3.92
CA VAL A 21 15.33 32.84 -2.67
C VAL A 21 14.57 31.67 -2.05
N VAL A 22 13.24 31.74 -1.99
CA VAL A 22 12.41 30.63 -1.48
C VAL A 22 12.61 29.36 -2.30
N LEU A 23 12.62 29.48 -3.63
CA LEU A 23 12.83 28.34 -4.53
C LEU A 23 14.22 27.72 -4.32
N VAL A 24 15.27 28.54 -4.22
CA VAL A 24 16.65 28.07 -3.97
C VAL A 24 16.73 27.32 -2.64
N VAL A 25 16.12 27.83 -1.57
CA VAL A 25 16.08 27.14 -0.27
C VAL A 25 15.38 25.79 -0.38
N PHE A 26 14.24 25.72 -1.09
CA PHE A 26 13.52 24.47 -1.31
C PHE A 26 14.36 23.43 -2.08
N VAL A 27 15.06 23.84 -3.14
CA VAL A 27 15.95 22.97 -3.91
C VAL A 27 17.11 22.47 -3.04
N PHE A 28 17.70 23.36 -2.24
CA PHE A 28 18.81 22.99 -1.35
C PHE A 28 18.37 21.97 -0.31
N LEU A 29 17.21 22.17 0.33
CA LEU A 29 16.63 21.23 1.29
C LEU A 29 16.29 19.88 0.63
N TYR A 30 15.79 19.90 -0.60
CA TYR A 30 15.51 18.68 -1.38
C TYR A 30 16.78 17.88 -1.66
N MET A 31 17.85 18.54 -2.15
CA MET A 31 19.13 17.89 -2.46
C MET A 31 19.89 17.43 -1.21
N SER A 32 19.70 18.10 -0.07
CA SER A 32 20.34 17.74 1.21
C SER A 32 19.81 16.42 1.80
N GLY A 33 18.83 15.78 1.16
CA GLY A 33 18.21 14.57 1.68
C GLY A 33 17.30 14.83 2.89
N ALA A 34 17.03 16.08 3.26
CA ALA A 34 16.03 16.40 4.30
C ALA A 34 14.63 15.86 3.94
N PHE A 35 14.38 15.62 2.65
CA PHE A 35 13.17 14.99 2.13
C PHE A 35 13.30 13.49 1.81
N SER A 36 14.46 12.82 2.00
CA SER A 36 14.59 11.38 1.70
C SER A 36 13.86 10.47 2.70
N GLY A 37 13.54 10.98 3.90
CA GLY A 37 12.66 10.34 4.90
C GLY A 37 11.27 11.00 5.01
N SER A 38 10.85 11.76 3.99
CA SER A 38 9.65 12.61 4.07
C SER A 38 8.33 11.85 4.16
N SER A 39 8.28 10.54 3.94
CA SER A 39 7.08 9.75 4.22
C SER A 39 6.74 9.71 5.71
N ASP A 40 7.75 9.70 6.58
CA ASP A 40 7.56 9.58 8.03
C ASP A 40 7.42 10.93 8.73
N TRP A 41 7.98 11.99 8.14
CA TRP A 41 7.80 13.35 8.65
C TRP A 41 6.40 13.91 8.35
N TRP A 42 5.88 13.70 7.13
CA TRP A 42 4.50 14.07 6.80
C TRP A 42 3.46 13.26 7.60
N SER A 43 3.73 11.98 7.89
CA SER A 43 2.80 11.15 8.68
C SER A 43 2.77 11.52 10.17
N ASN A 44 3.87 12.05 10.72
CA ASN A 44 3.94 12.50 12.12
C ASN A 44 3.48 13.95 12.34
N LEU A 45 3.64 14.85 11.37
CA LEU A 45 3.15 16.24 11.48
C LEU A 45 1.64 16.38 11.28
N PHE A 46 1.02 15.47 10.53
CA PHE A 46 -0.43 15.43 10.29
C PHE A 46 -1.11 14.31 11.09
N GLY A 47 -0.66 14.12 12.34
CA GLY A 47 -1.14 13.12 13.28
C GLY A 47 -2.61 12.77 13.10
N GLY A 48 -2.85 11.53 12.67
CA GLY A 48 -4.17 10.91 12.66
C GLY A 48 -5.23 11.65 11.84
N LYS A 49 -4.90 12.18 10.66
CA LYS A 49 -5.91 12.58 9.67
C LYS A 49 -5.93 11.55 8.56
N VAL A 50 -7.08 10.91 8.41
CA VAL A 50 -7.46 10.07 7.26
C VAL A 50 -6.79 10.59 6.00
N ASN A 51 -5.89 9.79 5.41
CA ASN A 51 -5.03 10.24 4.30
C ASN A 51 -5.49 9.73 2.93
N ILE A 52 -6.75 9.26 2.86
CA ILE A 52 -7.36 8.70 1.65
C ILE A 52 -7.21 9.64 0.45
N GLY A 53 -7.40 10.95 0.64
CA GLY A 53 -7.28 11.93 -0.45
C GLY A 53 -5.88 12.03 -1.06
N ALA A 54 -4.84 12.05 -0.22
CA ALA A 54 -3.46 12.10 -0.69
C ALA A 54 -3.05 10.79 -1.37
N VAL A 55 -3.50 9.66 -0.84
CA VAL A 55 -3.29 8.34 -1.46
C VAL A 55 -3.97 8.28 -2.82
N LYS A 56 -5.23 8.73 -2.91
CA LYS A 56 -5.99 8.80 -4.16
C LYS A 56 -5.26 9.61 -5.23
N GLN A 57 -4.85 10.84 -4.90
CA GLN A 57 -4.09 11.70 -5.83
C GLN A 57 -2.77 11.05 -6.27
N GLY A 58 -2.06 10.39 -5.35
CA GLY A 58 -0.83 9.68 -5.67
C GLY A 58 -1.03 8.45 -6.54
N CYS A 59 -2.21 7.82 -6.48
CA CYS A 59 -2.59 6.72 -7.38
C CYS A 59 -3.03 7.26 -8.74
N GLU A 60 -3.86 8.29 -8.79
CA GLU A 60 -4.26 8.96 -10.04
C GLU A 60 -3.04 9.46 -10.82
N ALA A 61 -2.07 10.08 -10.13
CA ALA A 61 -0.83 10.52 -10.76
C ALA A 61 0.01 9.35 -11.31
N ALA A 62 0.09 8.24 -10.58
CA ALA A 62 0.77 7.04 -11.06
C ALA A 62 0.08 6.45 -12.29
N CYS A 63 -1.26 6.45 -12.30
CA CYS A 63 -2.05 6.00 -13.43
C CYS A 63 -1.86 6.90 -14.66
N ILE A 64 -2.01 8.22 -14.51
CA ILE A 64 -1.80 9.20 -15.59
C ILE A 64 -0.36 9.11 -16.13
N GLY A 65 0.61 8.89 -15.26
CA GLY A 65 2.02 8.72 -15.62
C GLY A 65 2.36 7.35 -16.21
N SER A 66 1.41 6.42 -16.32
CA SER A 66 1.63 5.02 -16.73
C SER A 66 2.77 4.34 -15.96
N SER A 67 2.98 4.70 -14.69
CA SER A 67 4.05 4.16 -13.86
C SER A 67 3.60 2.86 -13.20
N GLU A 68 3.83 1.74 -13.89
CA GLU A 68 3.60 0.39 -13.36
C GLU A 68 4.18 0.17 -11.96
N PRO A 69 5.46 0.51 -11.65
CA PRO A 69 5.98 0.30 -10.29
C PRO A 69 5.26 1.16 -9.24
N ASP A 70 4.87 2.39 -9.57
CA ASP A 70 4.15 3.23 -8.61
C ASP A 70 2.69 2.79 -8.40
N TRP A 71 2.06 2.16 -9.39
CA TRP A 71 0.68 1.71 -9.30
C TRP A 71 0.57 0.30 -8.71
N CYS A 72 1.40 -0.64 -9.19
CA CYS A 72 1.29 -2.07 -8.89
C CYS A 72 2.10 -2.51 -7.67
N THR A 73 3.30 -1.96 -7.43
CA THR A 73 4.22 -2.49 -6.39
C THR A 73 4.42 -1.54 -5.22
N LYS A 74 4.36 -0.22 -5.46
CA LYS A 74 4.59 0.77 -4.41
C LYS A 74 3.49 0.77 -3.36
N GLN A 75 3.87 0.32 -2.18
CA GLN A 75 3.03 0.33 -1.00
C GLN A 75 2.92 1.73 -0.38
N ARG A 76 1.68 2.16 -0.11
CA ARG A 76 1.35 3.44 0.55
C ARG A 76 0.67 3.14 1.88
N ASN A 77 1.11 3.78 2.96
CA ASN A 77 0.39 3.71 4.23
C ASN A 77 -0.97 4.39 4.06
N VAL A 78 -2.07 3.64 4.18
CA VAL A 78 -3.43 4.19 4.11
C VAL A 78 -4.04 4.15 5.50
N VAL A 79 -4.60 5.28 5.90
CA VAL A 79 -5.30 5.48 7.17
C VAL A 79 -6.73 5.85 6.80
N PHE A 80 -7.66 4.90 6.96
CA PHE A 80 -9.08 5.09 6.68
C PHE A 80 -9.81 5.73 7.87
N ASP A 81 -9.31 5.48 9.07
CA ASP A 81 -9.88 5.99 10.33
C ASP A 81 -8.73 6.29 11.30
N ASN A 82 -8.96 7.19 12.26
CA ASN A 82 -8.00 7.58 13.28
C ASN A 82 -7.76 6.47 14.32
N ASN A 83 -8.60 5.42 14.32
CA ASN A 83 -8.39 4.24 15.12
C ASN A 83 -7.16 3.45 14.65
N LYS A 84 -6.04 3.56 15.38
CA LYS A 84 -4.78 2.85 15.08
C LYS A 84 -4.92 1.32 15.00
N ASN A 85 -5.95 0.75 15.63
CA ASN A 85 -6.21 -0.69 15.62
C ASN A 85 -7.13 -1.14 14.48
N ASN A 86 -7.53 -0.24 13.58
CA ASN A 86 -8.32 -0.62 12.42
C ASN A 86 -7.47 -1.52 11.50
N PRO A 87 -7.89 -2.76 11.21
CA PRO A 87 -7.12 -3.69 10.38
C PRO A 87 -6.90 -3.18 8.95
N ASN A 88 -7.71 -2.22 8.49
CA ASN A 88 -7.56 -1.59 7.18
C ASN A 88 -6.49 -0.50 7.15
N ASN A 89 -6.04 0.00 8.31
CA ASN A 89 -4.97 0.98 8.43
C ASN A 89 -3.61 0.31 8.23
N ARG A 90 -3.28 0.02 6.97
CA ARG A 90 -2.07 -0.70 6.59
C ARG A 90 -1.49 -0.16 5.28
N LYS A 91 -0.41 -0.79 4.83
CA LYS A 91 0.17 -0.55 3.52
C LYS A 91 -0.71 -1.19 2.43
N TRP A 92 -1.01 -0.44 1.39
CA TRP A 92 -1.76 -0.89 0.22
C TRP A 92 -1.10 -0.42 -1.07
N THR A 93 -1.22 -1.19 -2.14
CA THR A 93 -0.91 -0.73 -3.51
C THR A 93 -2.12 -0.03 -4.13
N CYS A 94 -1.90 0.76 -5.19
CA CYS A 94 -3.03 1.42 -5.87
C CYS A 94 -3.94 0.41 -6.56
N ASP A 95 -3.36 -0.64 -7.14
CA ASP A 95 -4.09 -1.74 -7.74
C ASP A 95 -5.03 -2.44 -6.72
N GLU A 96 -4.53 -2.75 -5.52
CA GLU A 96 -5.35 -3.34 -4.47
C GLU A 96 -6.49 -2.42 -4.01
N LEU A 97 -6.21 -1.12 -3.86
CA LEU A 97 -7.21 -0.13 -3.45
C LEU A 97 -8.31 0.05 -4.50
N ALA A 98 -7.93 0.09 -5.78
CA ALA A 98 -8.85 0.18 -6.90
C ALA A 98 -9.72 -1.08 -7.03
N LYS A 99 -9.10 -2.28 -6.96
CA LYS A 99 -9.82 -3.56 -7.04
C LYS A 99 -10.79 -3.78 -5.89
N LYS A 100 -10.41 -3.40 -4.66
CA LYS A 100 -11.28 -3.54 -3.49
C LYS A 100 -12.30 -2.41 -3.35
N GLY A 101 -12.23 -1.35 -4.17
CA GLY A 101 -13.14 -0.22 -4.10
C GLY A 101 -13.13 0.51 -2.76
N MET A 102 -11.97 0.50 -2.06
CA MET A 102 -11.87 1.07 -0.71
C MET A 102 -11.80 2.60 -0.69
N ILE A 103 -11.45 3.21 -1.82
CA ILE A 103 -11.35 4.65 -1.99
C ILE A 103 -12.38 5.10 -3.01
N GLU A 104 -13.29 5.97 -2.60
CA GLU A 104 -14.34 6.47 -3.46
C GLU A 104 -13.77 7.23 -4.68
N GLY A 105 -14.18 6.81 -5.87
CA GLY A 105 -13.73 7.37 -7.14
C GLY A 105 -12.31 7.00 -7.55
N LEU A 106 -11.65 6.06 -6.87
CA LEU A 106 -10.43 5.42 -7.39
C LEU A 106 -10.84 4.19 -8.22
N GLY A 107 -10.83 4.35 -9.54
CA GLY A 107 -11.15 3.28 -10.49
C GLY A 107 -9.93 2.44 -10.87
N PRO A 108 -10.14 1.32 -11.59
CA PRO A 108 -9.05 0.60 -12.24
C PRO A 108 -8.31 1.51 -13.23
N CYS A 109 -7.02 1.25 -13.42
CA CYS A 109 -6.16 1.99 -14.33
C CYS A 109 -5.95 1.18 -15.61
N ASP A 110 -6.70 1.49 -16.67
CA ASP A 110 -6.76 0.66 -17.88
C ASP A 110 -5.44 0.64 -18.69
N ASN A 111 -4.60 1.66 -18.51
CA ASN A 111 -3.32 1.80 -19.21
C ASN A 111 -2.14 1.13 -18.50
N ILE A 112 -2.35 0.58 -17.29
CA ILE A 112 -1.33 -0.16 -16.55
C ILE A 112 -1.84 -1.58 -16.34
N MET A 113 -1.21 -2.53 -17.02
CA MET A 113 -1.43 -3.95 -16.74
C MET A 113 -0.50 -4.37 -15.61
N CYS A 114 -0.99 -4.37 -14.37
CA CYS A 114 -0.30 -5.10 -13.32
C CYS A 114 -0.30 -6.58 -13.74
N SER A 115 0.88 -7.10 -14.04
CA SER A 115 1.07 -8.56 -14.14
C SER A 115 0.42 -9.19 -12.91
N ALA A 116 -0.31 -10.30 -13.10
CA ALA A 116 -1.19 -10.93 -12.11
C ALA A 116 -0.49 -11.42 -10.83
N SER A 117 0.74 -10.97 -10.56
CA SER A 117 1.29 -10.73 -9.23
C SER A 117 0.53 -9.61 -8.51
N ALA A 118 -0.80 -9.71 -8.45
CA ALA A 118 -1.56 -8.98 -7.45
C ALA A 118 -1.12 -9.51 -6.10
N SER A 119 -0.61 -8.62 -5.28
CA SER A 119 0.12 -8.98 -4.08
C SER A 119 -0.80 -9.44 -2.94
N MET A 120 -1.56 -10.51 -3.14
CA MET A 120 -2.56 -10.93 -2.17
C MET A 120 -1.93 -11.80 -1.10
N ARG A 121 -2.15 -11.39 0.15
CA ARG A 121 -1.85 -12.21 1.33
C ARG A 121 -2.74 -13.43 1.32
N CYS A 122 -2.26 -14.55 1.84
CA CYS A 122 -3.07 -15.77 1.94
C CYS A 122 -4.43 -15.51 2.61
N LEU A 123 -4.47 -14.73 3.69
CA LEU A 123 -5.70 -14.36 4.40
C LEU A 123 -6.67 -13.51 3.54
N ASP A 124 -6.13 -12.63 2.70
CA ASP A 124 -6.89 -11.72 1.83
C ASP A 124 -7.61 -12.46 0.69
N LEU A 125 -7.26 -13.73 0.44
CA LEU A 125 -7.92 -14.60 -0.51
C LEU A 125 -9.23 -15.21 0.03
N THR A 126 -9.54 -15.03 1.32
CA THR A 126 -10.77 -15.57 1.92
C THR A 126 -12.03 -15.17 1.15
N PRO A 127 -12.30 -13.90 0.83
CA PRO A 127 -13.51 -13.52 0.09
C PRO A 127 -13.59 -14.13 -1.33
N GLN A 128 -12.44 -14.46 -1.93
CA GLN A 128 -12.37 -15.03 -3.28
C GLN A 128 -12.60 -16.55 -3.28
N PHE A 129 -12.07 -17.26 -2.28
CA PHE A 129 -12.09 -18.73 -2.23
C PHE A 129 -13.11 -19.29 -1.24
N CYS A 130 -13.69 -18.45 -0.37
CA CYS A 130 -14.67 -18.83 0.64
C CYS A 130 -16.00 -18.10 0.41
N GLY A 131 -16.99 -18.82 -0.11
CA GLY A 131 -18.38 -18.35 -0.21
C GLY A 131 -19.29 -18.76 0.97
N GLN A 132 -18.75 -19.45 1.99
CA GLN A 132 -19.50 -20.01 3.11
C GLN A 132 -18.85 -19.65 4.46
N SER A 133 -19.64 -19.57 5.53
CA SER A 133 -19.20 -19.17 6.88
C SER A 133 -18.24 -20.16 7.57
N ASN A 134 -18.20 -21.40 7.10
CA ASN A 134 -17.32 -22.47 7.59
C ASN A 134 -16.01 -22.60 6.79
N CYS A 135 -15.77 -21.70 5.82
CA CYS A 135 -14.56 -21.69 5.01
C CYS A 135 -13.58 -20.63 5.53
N ARG A 136 -12.30 -21.00 5.61
CA ARG A 136 -11.22 -20.08 5.97
C ARG A 136 -9.99 -20.34 5.10
N VAL A 137 -9.27 -19.27 4.77
CA VAL A 137 -7.97 -19.35 4.11
C VAL A 137 -6.89 -18.98 5.13
N GLN A 138 -5.84 -19.78 5.24
CA GLN A 138 -4.74 -19.54 6.18
C GLN A 138 -3.44 -20.20 5.71
N TRP A 139 -2.32 -19.72 6.26
CA TRP A 139 -1.04 -20.43 6.16
C TRP A 139 -1.06 -21.71 7.02
N MET A 140 -0.35 -22.72 6.55
CA MET A 140 -0.20 -24.01 7.22
C MET A 140 1.13 -24.64 6.80
N SER A 141 1.89 -25.17 7.75
CA SER A 141 3.08 -25.97 7.40
C SER A 141 2.73 -27.15 6.51
N GLN A 142 3.63 -27.49 5.57
CA GLN A 142 3.46 -28.62 4.66
C GLN A 142 3.15 -29.92 5.41
N ASP A 143 3.85 -30.17 6.53
CA ASP A 143 3.62 -31.34 7.38
C ASP A 143 2.21 -31.37 7.99
N ASN A 144 1.68 -30.21 8.40
CA ASN A 144 0.33 -30.11 8.94
C ASN A 144 -0.71 -30.28 7.85
N TYR A 145 -0.47 -29.76 6.65
CA TYR A 145 -1.33 -29.99 5.49
C TYR A 145 -1.37 -31.48 5.14
N ASP A 146 -0.22 -32.13 4.99
CA ASP A 146 -0.12 -33.55 4.66
C ASP A 146 -0.73 -34.44 5.75
N ARG A 147 -0.58 -34.07 7.03
CA ARG A 147 -1.23 -34.77 8.14
C ARG A 147 -2.75 -34.67 8.08
N ARG A 148 -3.28 -33.48 7.76
CA ARG A 148 -4.72 -33.23 7.65
C ARG A 148 -5.34 -33.87 6.41
N LEU A 149 -4.58 -34.02 5.34
CA LEU A 149 -5.00 -34.76 4.15
C LEU A 149 -5.14 -36.27 4.43
N ARG A 150 -4.39 -36.79 5.43
CA ARG A 150 -4.37 -38.20 5.84
C ARG A 150 -5.26 -38.54 7.06
N ASP A 151 -6.27 -37.72 7.35
CA ASP A 151 -7.29 -37.95 8.40
C ASP A 151 -6.90 -37.72 9.88
N ASP A 152 -5.72 -37.17 10.20
CA ASP A 152 -5.36 -36.87 11.61
C ASP A 152 -5.52 -35.38 11.94
N VAL A 153 -6.78 -34.96 11.99
CA VAL A 153 -7.22 -33.56 12.24
C VAL A 153 -7.26 -33.18 13.74
N GLY A 154 -6.75 -34.07 14.60
CA GLY A 154 -6.79 -33.92 16.05
C GLY A 154 -8.19 -34.13 16.63
N PRO A 155 -8.31 -34.26 17.96
CA PRO A 155 -9.60 -34.48 18.61
C PRO A 155 -10.54 -33.27 18.39
N GLY A 156 -11.68 -33.51 17.74
CA GLY A 156 -12.81 -32.58 17.67
C GLY A 156 -12.86 -31.61 16.48
N LYS A 157 -12.02 -31.75 15.46
CA LYS A 157 -12.14 -30.94 14.22
C LYS A 157 -12.17 -31.86 13.02
N GLN A 158 -13.20 -31.81 12.18
CA GLN A 158 -13.20 -32.47 10.87
C GLN A 158 -13.28 -31.38 9.79
N TYR A 159 -12.31 -31.37 8.87
CA TYR A 159 -12.44 -30.56 7.65
C TYR A 159 -13.24 -31.37 6.64
N LYS A 160 -14.25 -30.73 6.06
CA LYS A 160 -14.99 -31.25 4.91
C LYS A 160 -14.13 -31.23 3.66
N GLU A 161 -13.30 -30.20 3.53
CA GLU A 161 -12.42 -29.97 2.37
C GLU A 161 -11.19 -29.19 2.81
N ILE A 162 -10.01 -29.58 2.32
CA ILE A 162 -8.77 -28.80 2.41
C ILE A 162 -8.08 -28.80 1.05
N SER A 163 -7.67 -27.63 0.56
CA SER A 163 -7.01 -27.50 -0.75
C SER A 163 -5.93 -26.42 -0.72
N ILE A 164 -4.83 -26.65 -1.45
CA ILE A 164 -3.75 -25.67 -1.61
C ILE A 164 -4.19 -24.60 -2.61
N ILE A 165 -4.01 -23.34 -2.25
CA ILE A 165 -4.15 -22.23 -3.17
C ILE A 165 -2.83 -22.06 -3.93
N PRO A 166 -2.84 -22.01 -5.27
CA PRO A 166 -1.61 -21.89 -6.05
C PRO A 166 -0.81 -20.65 -5.64
N SER A 167 0.51 -20.80 -5.53
CA SER A 167 1.42 -19.71 -5.15
C SER A 167 1.37 -18.51 -6.11
N SER A 168 0.87 -18.69 -7.33
CA SER A 168 0.60 -17.59 -8.26
C SER A 168 -0.38 -16.54 -7.73
N TYR A 169 -1.23 -16.92 -6.76
CA TYR A 169 -2.21 -16.01 -6.12
C TYR A 169 -1.67 -15.39 -4.82
N VAL A 170 -0.52 -15.82 -4.33
CA VAL A 170 -0.02 -15.46 -3.00
C VAL A 170 1.36 -14.83 -3.12
N SER A 171 1.47 -13.56 -2.75
CA SER A 171 2.72 -12.81 -2.93
C SER A 171 3.40 -12.43 -1.63
N ASP A 172 2.85 -12.76 -0.45
CA ASP A 172 3.39 -12.29 0.84
C ASP A 172 4.89 -12.67 0.88
N GLU A 173 5.74 -11.66 0.66
CA GLU A 173 7.18 -11.75 0.43
C GLU A 173 7.96 -12.07 1.70
N ASP A 174 7.28 -12.43 2.79
CA ASP A 174 7.89 -13.11 3.93
C ASP A 174 8.15 -14.60 3.61
N LYS A 175 8.72 -14.86 2.43
CA LYS A 175 9.38 -16.14 2.11
C LYS A 175 10.39 -16.55 3.20
N ALA A 176 10.87 -15.59 4.02
CA ALA A 176 11.71 -15.86 5.19
C ALA A 176 10.91 -16.25 6.46
N ALA A 177 9.70 -15.75 6.68
CA ALA A 177 8.90 -16.10 7.87
C ALA A 177 8.12 -17.42 7.70
N HIS A 178 7.88 -17.83 6.45
CA HIS A 178 7.01 -18.98 6.12
C HIS A 178 7.71 -20.08 5.31
N GLN A 179 9.02 -20.27 5.49
CA GLN A 179 9.74 -21.37 4.84
C GLN A 179 9.10 -22.72 5.24
N GLY A 180 8.51 -23.41 4.25
CA GLY A 180 7.83 -24.70 4.46
C GLY A 180 6.34 -24.61 4.76
N GLU A 181 5.70 -23.45 4.62
CA GLU A 181 4.24 -23.31 4.71
C GLU A 181 3.58 -23.15 3.34
N VAL A 182 2.34 -23.62 3.25
CA VAL A 182 1.46 -23.50 2.09
C VAL A 182 0.20 -22.74 2.47
N CYS A 183 -0.29 -21.91 1.55
CA CYS A 183 -1.56 -21.23 1.70
C CYS A 183 -2.68 -22.22 1.37
N VAL A 184 -3.59 -22.45 2.32
CA VAL A 184 -4.65 -23.45 2.16
C VAL A 184 -6.02 -22.84 2.42
N LYS A 185 -6.98 -23.27 1.60
CA LYS A 185 -8.41 -23.14 1.85
C LYS A 185 -8.86 -24.35 2.67
N ALA A 186 -9.54 -24.12 3.78
CA ALA A 186 -10.07 -25.16 4.65
C ALA A 186 -11.55 -24.91 4.94
N VAL A 187 -12.40 -25.90 4.72
CA VAL A 187 -13.85 -25.89 5.01
C VAL A 187 -14.11 -26.85 6.16
N SER A 188 -14.69 -26.38 7.27
CA SER A 188 -15.09 -27.26 8.37
C SER A 188 -16.49 -27.86 8.14
N ASN A 189 -16.77 -29.01 8.74
CA ASN A 189 -18.13 -29.51 8.88
C ASN A 189 -19.00 -28.56 9.74
#